data_AF-A0A660VE49-F1
#
_entry.id   AF-A0A660VE49-F1
#
_cell.length_a   1.000
_cell.length_b   1.000
_cell.length_c   1.000
_cell.angle_alpha   90.00
_cell.angle_beta   90.00
_cell.angle_gamma   90.00
#
_symmetry.space_group_name_H-M   'P 1'
#
loop_
_entity.id
_entity.type
_entity.pdbx_description
1 polymer ?
#
loop_
_entity_poly.entity_id
_entity_poly.type
_entity_poly.pdbx_seq_one_letter_code
_entity_poly.pdbx_strand_id
1 'polypeptide(L)'
;MFGDIPKCLITIGNDTILGWQVRAFAKAGVRRFVVVVGHHAEAVKQKFDEVFPYTEVDFVINPDYATTNTLYSLHLALKGVEETVLFANGDVFFGPKLVARLFAGKNSALAIHSHPCGEEEVKVVMESNRLVEIGKGIDPKRAEGEFVGVALWRKDDLMVIKEALTRRASTPEGRKLFFEAAIQDIIHFVNLYGVDVTDLPVMEIDFPEDYHRACELVPAVKAEWERI
;
A
#
# COMPACT_ATOMS: atom_id res chain seq x y z
N MET A 1 -16.20 -0.79 -18.19
CA MET A 1 -15.62 0.48 -18.66
C MET A 1 -15.20 1.25 -17.41
N PHE A 2 -13.96 1.06 -16.97
CA PHE A 2 -13.40 1.60 -15.71
C PHE A 2 -12.77 2.99 -15.86
N GLY A 3 -12.92 3.64 -17.02
CA GLY A 3 -12.04 4.75 -17.43
C GLY A 3 -12.16 6.06 -16.64
N ASP A 4 -13.23 6.26 -15.88
CA ASP A 4 -13.51 7.54 -15.19
C ASP A 4 -13.74 7.39 -13.67
N ILE A 5 -13.64 6.16 -13.14
CA ILE A 5 -13.78 5.89 -11.71
C ILE A 5 -12.37 5.69 -11.14
N PRO A 6 -11.93 6.46 -10.11
CA PRO A 6 -10.68 6.18 -9.42
C PRO A 6 -10.65 4.73 -8.96
N LYS A 7 -9.55 4.01 -9.17
CA LYS A 7 -9.44 2.58 -8.83
C LYS A 7 -9.87 2.29 -7.39
N CYS A 8 -9.48 3.16 -6.45
CA CYS A 8 -9.85 3.02 -5.04
C CYS A 8 -11.36 3.08 -4.77
N LEU A 9 -12.17 3.61 -5.70
CA LEU A 9 -13.63 3.67 -5.62
C LEU A 9 -14.31 2.52 -6.39
N ILE A 10 -13.56 1.60 -7.00
CA ILE A 10 -14.14 0.39 -7.59
C ILE A 10 -14.79 -0.42 -6.47
N THR A 11 -16.06 -0.78 -6.67
CA THR A 11 -16.84 -1.58 -5.71
C THR A 11 -16.55 -3.06 -5.89
N ILE A 12 -16.04 -3.72 -4.86
CA ILE A 12 -15.81 -5.17 -4.83
C ILE A 12 -16.78 -5.77 -3.80
N GLY A 13 -17.72 -6.58 -4.28
CA GLY A 13 -18.82 -7.08 -3.44
C GLY A 13 -19.76 -5.95 -3.03
N ASN A 14 -19.71 -5.55 -1.75
CA ASN A 14 -20.61 -4.54 -1.17
C ASN A 14 -19.88 -3.28 -0.64
N ASP A 15 -18.59 -3.14 -0.91
CA ASP A 15 -17.82 -1.96 -0.49
C ASP A 15 -16.78 -1.58 -1.57
N THR A 16 -16.28 -0.35 -1.52
CA THR A 16 -15.18 0.08 -2.40
C THR A 16 -13.84 -0.46 -1.92
N ILE A 17 -12.82 -0.51 -2.78
CA ILE A 17 -11.45 -0.86 -2.35
C ILE A 17 -11.04 0.01 -1.16
N LEU A 18 -11.20 1.33 -1.25
CA LEU A 18 -10.94 2.26 -0.16
C LEU A 18 -11.74 1.92 1.10
N GLY A 19 -13.01 1.55 0.96
CA GLY A 19 -13.87 1.13 2.07
C GLY A 19 -13.35 -0.12 2.79
N TRP A 20 -12.95 -1.14 2.03
CA TRP A 20 -12.31 -2.35 2.57
C TRP A 20 -11.02 -2.02 3.33
N GLN A 21 -10.16 -1.19 2.74
CA GLN A 21 -8.89 -0.77 3.35
C GLN A 21 -9.10 -0.01 4.67
N VAL A 22 -9.96 1.02 4.66
CA VAL A 22 -10.24 1.84 5.86
C VAL A 22 -10.79 0.97 6.99
N ARG A 23 -11.72 0.05 6.69
CA ARG A 23 -12.28 -0.86 7.70
C ARG A 23 -11.23 -1.83 8.24
N ALA A 24 -10.39 -2.40 7.38
CA ALA A 24 -9.32 -3.31 7.79
C ALA A 24 -8.31 -2.61 8.71
N PHE A 25 -7.88 -1.40 8.36
CA PHE A 25 -7.01 -0.58 9.21
C PHE A 25 -7.68 -0.16 10.52
N ALA A 26 -8.94 0.27 10.49
CA ALA A 26 -9.69 0.66 11.69
C ALA A 26 -9.86 -0.50 12.67
N LYS A 27 -10.07 -1.73 12.17
CA LYS A 27 -10.13 -2.97 12.97
C LYS A 27 -8.79 -3.26 13.66
N ALA A 28 -7.67 -2.90 13.06
CA ALA A 28 -6.33 -2.97 13.67
C ALA A 28 -6.02 -1.82 14.66
N GLY A 29 -6.98 -0.92 14.89
CA GLY A 29 -6.85 0.17 15.86
C GLY A 29 -6.40 1.52 15.27
N VAL A 30 -6.26 1.63 13.95
CA VAL A 30 -6.01 2.93 13.29
C VAL A 30 -7.20 3.87 13.54
N ARG A 31 -6.90 5.15 13.81
CA ARG A 31 -7.90 6.18 14.12
C ARG A 31 -7.83 7.40 13.23
N ARG A 32 -6.63 7.76 12.77
CA ARG A 32 -6.36 8.86 11.85
C ARG A 32 -5.93 8.29 10.50
N PHE A 33 -6.55 8.78 9.43
CA PHE A 33 -6.26 8.39 8.06
C PHE A 33 -5.65 9.57 7.30
N VAL A 34 -4.75 9.25 6.36
CA VAL A 34 -4.27 10.21 5.37
C VAL A 34 -4.57 9.62 4.01
N VAL A 35 -5.40 10.29 3.21
CA VAL A 35 -5.78 9.84 1.87
C VAL A 35 -5.17 10.79 0.86
N VAL A 36 -4.20 10.29 0.09
CA VAL A 36 -3.59 11.07 -1.00
C VAL A 36 -4.50 10.99 -2.22
N VAL A 37 -4.89 12.14 -2.73
CA VAL A 37 -5.80 12.27 -3.87
C VAL A 37 -5.16 13.10 -4.99
N GLY A 38 -5.56 12.80 -6.22
CA GLY A 38 -5.14 13.54 -7.42
C GLY A 38 -6.29 13.56 -8.41
N HIS A 39 -6.26 12.64 -9.37
CA HIS A 39 -7.35 12.40 -10.31
C HIS A 39 -8.70 12.17 -9.58
N HIS A 40 -9.74 12.92 -9.96
CA HIS A 40 -11.06 12.97 -9.30
C HIS A 40 -11.03 13.04 -7.76
N ALA A 41 -10.15 13.89 -7.20
CA ALA A 41 -10.04 14.08 -5.75
C ALA A 41 -11.39 14.32 -5.05
N GLU A 42 -12.28 15.09 -5.67
CA GLU A 42 -13.59 15.42 -5.11
C GLU A 42 -14.50 14.18 -4.97
N ALA A 43 -14.49 13.27 -5.95
CA ALA A 43 -15.27 12.03 -5.87
C ALA A 43 -14.79 11.13 -4.73
N VAL A 44 -13.47 11.05 -4.51
CA VAL A 44 -12.89 10.27 -3.40
C VAL A 44 -13.27 10.88 -2.05
N LYS A 45 -13.18 12.21 -1.91
CA LYS A 45 -13.57 12.92 -0.68
C LYS A 45 -15.03 12.70 -0.35
N GLN A 46 -15.92 12.98 -1.32
CA GLN A 46 -17.36 12.79 -1.14
C GLN A 46 -17.70 11.36 -0.75
N LYS A 47 -17.10 10.37 -1.41
CA LYS A 47 -17.37 8.96 -1.08
C LYS A 47 -16.85 8.58 0.30
N PHE A 48 -15.67 9.07 0.69
CA PHE A 48 -15.13 8.83 2.02
C PHE A 48 -16.03 9.45 3.10
N ASP A 49 -16.43 10.71 2.95
CA ASP A 49 -17.28 11.41 3.91
C ASP A 49 -18.68 10.79 4.01
N GLU A 50 -19.24 10.27 2.91
CA GLU A 50 -20.50 9.52 2.88
C GLU A 50 -20.41 8.23 3.72
N VAL A 51 -19.32 7.48 3.59
CA VAL A 51 -19.18 6.14 4.19
C VAL A 51 -18.60 6.19 5.60
N PHE A 52 -17.76 7.20 5.90
CA PHE A 52 -16.98 7.33 7.13
C PHE A 52 -17.10 8.73 7.77
N PRO A 53 -18.32 9.27 8.00
CA PRO A 53 -18.53 10.66 8.42
C PRO A 53 -17.93 11.04 9.78
N TYR A 54 -17.55 10.04 10.59
CA TYR A 54 -16.95 10.23 11.92
C TYR A 54 -15.49 9.77 12.01
N THR A 55 -14.88 9.42 10.87
CA THR A 55 -13.47 9.00 10.83
C THR A 55 -12.58 10.20 10.58
N GLU A 56 -11.54 10.36 11.40
CA GLU A 56 -10.57 11.44 11.22
C GLU A 56 -9.72 11.17 9.98
N VAL A 57 -9.78 12.09 9.01
CA VAL A 57 -9.06 11.97 7.74
C VAL A 57 -8.44 13.30 7.32
N ASP A 58 -7.18 13.25 6.91
CA ASP A 58 -6.49 14.34 6.21
C ASP A 58 -6.40 13.99 4.71
N PHE A 59 -7.00 14.83 3.86
CA PHE A 59 -6.86 14.69 2.41
C PHE A 59 -5.65 15.48 1.90
N VAL A 60 -4.66 14.76 1.39
CA VAL A 60 -3.45 15.36 0.80
C VAL A 60 -3.60 15.37 -0.71
N ILE A 61 -3.63 16.54 -1.33
CA ILE A 61 -3.74 16.67 -2.78
C ILE A 61 -2.35 16.64 -3.40
N ASN A 62 -2.11 15.71 -4.33
CA ASN A 62 -0.97 15.79 -5.25
C ASN A 62 -1.42 16.55 -6.52
N PRO A 63 -1.11 17.86 -6.66
CA PRO A 63 -1.54 18.64 -7.83
C PRO A 63 -0.84 18.18 -9.12
N ASP A 64 0.33 17.54 -8.99
CA ASP A 64 1.16 17.09 -10.10
C ASP A 64 0.97 15.59 -10.38
N TYR A 65 -0.17 14.99 -9.98
CA TYR A 65 -0.41 13.55 -10.11
C TYR A 65 -0.24 13.01 -11.53
N ALA A 66 -0.47 13.84 -12.56
CA ALA A 66 -0.35 13.46 -13.96
C ALA A 66 1.11 13.37 -14.46
N THR A 67 2.06 13.97 -13.74
CA THR A 67 3.47 14.07 -14.15
C THR A 67 4.43 13.48 -13.11
N THR A 68 3.91 13.02 -11.99
CA THR A 68 4.63 12.39 -10.87
C THR A 68 4.10 10.98 -10.64
N ASN A 69 4.72 10.26 -9.70
CA ASN A 69 4.36 8.87 -9.39
C ASN A 69 4.31 8.66 -7.86
N THR A 70 4.10 7.42 -7.41
CA THR A 70 3.78 7.08 -6.01
C THR A 70 4.81 7.57 -5.00
N LEU A 71 6.09 7.74 -5.37
CA LEU A 71 7.11 8.34 -4.52
C LEU A 71 6.71 9.75 -4.06
N TYR A 72 6.27 10.60 -4.99
CA TYR A 72 5.92 11.99 -4.67
C TYR A 72 4.63 12.05 -3.84
N SER A 73 3.64 11.23 -4.19
CA SER A 73 2.40 11.10 -3.41
C SER A 73 2.68 10.68 -1.96
N LEU A 74 3.53 9.68 -1.73
CA LEU A 74 3.90 9.24 -0.39
C LEU A 74 4.74 10.29 0.36
N HIS A 75 5.66 10.97 -0.33
CA HIS A 75 6.41 12.10 0.23
C HIS A 75 5.48 13.19 0.78
N LEU A 76 4.41 13.54 0.04
CA LEU A 76 3.41 14.51 0.49
C LEU A 76 2.63 14.00 1.70
N ALA A 77 2.23 12.73 1.70
CA ALA A 77 1.43 12.11 2.75
C ALA A 77 2.12 12.09 4.12
N LEU A 78 3.43 11.84 4.14
CA LEU A 78 4.19 11.67 5.38
C LEU A 78 4.68 12.98 6.01
N LYS A 79 4.34 14.14 5.42
CA LYS A 79 4.69 15.45 6.00
C LYS A 79 3.99 15.62 7.35
N GLY A 80 4.78 15.87 8.40
CA GLY A 80 4.26 16.04 9.76
C GLY A 80 3.83 14.75 10.49
N VAL A 81 3.96 13.58 9.86
CA VAL A 81 3.65 12.30 10.51
C VAL A 81 4.87 11.80 11.30
N GLU A 82 4.67 11.47 12.58
CA GLU A 82 5.73 11.04 13.51
C GLU A 82 5.41 9.72 14.24
N GLU A 83 4.36 9.03 13.82
CA GLU A 83 3.82 7.82 14.47
C GLU A 83 4.11 6.57 13.63
N THR A 84 3.71 5.40 14.12
CA THR A 84 3.74 4.19 13.28
C THR A 84 2.71 4.32 12.16
N VAL A 85 3.10 4.01 10.93
CA VAL A 85 2.27 4.18 9.73
C VAL A 85 1.96 2.83 9.11
N LEU A 86 0.67 2.56 8.91
CA LEU A 86 0.21 1.55 7.96
C LEU A 86 -0.10 2.26 6.64
N PHE A 87 0.39 1.71 5.54
CA PHE A 87 0.23 2.26 4.20
C PHE A 87 -0.26 1.17 3.24
N ALA A 88 -1.11 1.55 2.28
CA ALA A 88 -1.50 0.72 1.15
C ALA A 88 -1.59 1.52 -0.14
N ASN A 89 -1.25 0.89 -1.26
CA ASN A 89 -1.64 1.37 -2.59
C ASN A 89 -3.17 1.38 -2.72
N GLY A 90 -3.72 2.38 -3.41
CA GLY A 90 -5.16 2.63 -3.46
C GLY A 90 -5.98 1.59 -4.24
N ASP A 91 -5.32 0.71 -4.99
CA ASP A 91 -5.89 -0.33 -5.84
C ASP A 91 -5.70 -1.75 -5.30
N VAL A 92 -5.22 -1.90 -4.06
CA VAL A 92 -5.05 -3.21 -3.42
C VAL A 92 -6.29 -3.57 -2.60
N PHE A 93 -6.94 -4.67 -2.93
CA PHE A 93 -8.01 -5.27 -2.16
C PHE A 93 -7.45 -6.26 -1.12
N PHE A 94 -7.79 -6.10 0.16
CA PHE A 94 -7.36 -7.01 1.23
C PHE A 94 -8.29 -6.98 2.46
N GLY A 95 -8.13 -7.97 3.35
CA GLY A 95 -8.83 -8.08 4.64
C GLY A 95 -7.99 -7.78 5.89
N PRO A 96 -8.61 -7.72 7.08
CA PRO A 96 -7.97 -7.33 8.34
C PRO A 96 -6.90 -8.31 8.79
N LYS A 97 -6.90 -9.58 8.36
CA LYS A 97 -5.82 -10.51 8.73
C LYS A 97 -4.47 -10.08 8.17
N LEU A 98 -4.44 -9.50 6.97
CA LEU A 98 -3.20 -8.98 6.39
C LEU A 98 -2.62 -7.89 7.29
N VAL A 99 -3.46 -6.94 7.69
CA VAL A 99 -3.06 -5.84 8.58
C VAL A 99 -2.60 -6.38 9.94
N ALA A 100 -3.37 -7.30 10.53
CA ALA A 100 -3.02 -7.92 11.81
C ALA A 100 -1.68 -8.67 11.74
N ARG A 101 -1.40 -9.35 10.63
CA ARG A 101 -0.14 -10.10 10.44
C ARG A 101 1.06 -9.17 10.31
N LEU A 102 0.94 -8.06 9.57
CA LEU A 102 1.97 -7.02 9.54
C LEU A 102 2.22 -6.45 10.94
N PHE A 103 1.14 -6.18 11.68
CA PHE A 103 1.24 -5.53 12.99
C PHE A 103 1.74 -6.45 14.12
N ALA A 104 1.71 -7.77 13.94
CA ALA A 104 2.14 -8.76 14.93
C ALA A 104 3.66 -8.74 15.18
N GLY A 105 4.46 -8.35 14.19
CA GLY A 105 5.92 -8.24 14.30
C GLY A 105 6.36 -6.97 15.03
N LYS A 106 7.60 -6.92 15.54
CA LYS A 106 8.15 -5.70 16.19
C LYS A 106 8.71 -4.68 15.20
N ASN A 107 9.14 -5.13 14.03
CA ASN A 107 9.87 -4.31 13.05
C ASN A 107 8.94 -3.70 12.01
N SER A 108 9.48 -2.80 11.19
CA SER A 108 8.83 -2.39 9.94
C SER A 108 8.75 -3.58 8.99
N ALA A 109 7.68 -3.66 8.20
CA ALA A 109 7.37 -4.84 7.40
C ALA A 109 6.64 -4.52 6.09
N LEU A 110 6.88 -5.34 5.07
CA LEU A 110 6.17 -5.34 3.79
C LEU A 110 5.36 -6.63 3.68
N ALA A 111 4.14 -6.54 3.19
CA ALA A 111 3.36 -7.72 2.83
C ALA A 111 3.94 -8.30 1.54
N ILE A 112 4.39 -9.55 1.59
CA ILE A 112 5.02 -10.25 0.46
C ILE A 112 4.14 -11.41 0.05
N HIS A 113 3.89 -11.52 -1.25
CA HIS A 113 3.29 -12.68 -1.85
C HIS A 113 4.40 -13.52 -2.50
N SER A 114 4.62 -14.72 -1.97
CA SER A 114 5.73 -15.60 -2.36
C SER A 114 5.32 -16.50 -3.51
N HIS A 115 5.64 -16.06 -4.72
CA HIS A 115 5.35 -16.78 -5.95
C HIS A 115 6.42 -16.51 -7.02
N PRO A 116 6.51 -17.33 -8.10
CA PRO A 116 7.43 -17.06 -9.20
C PRO A 116 7.08 -15.76 -9.93
N CYS A 117 7.93 -14.75 -9.78
CA CYS A 117 7.64 -13.43 -10.28
C CYS A 117 7.76 -13.26 -11.81
N GLY A 118 7.08 -12.24 -12.32
CA GLY A 118 7.23 -11.69 -13.67
C GLY A 118 8.08 -10.42 -13.74
N GLU A 119 8.20 -9.83 -14.93
CA GLU A 119 8.97 -8.61 -15.17
C GLU A 119 8.34 -7.36 -14.53
N GLU A 120 7.01 -7.25 -14.55
CA GLU A 120 6.28 -6.03 -14.14
C GLU A 120 6.17 -5.83 -12.62
N GLU A 121 6.23 -6.91 -11.85
CA GLU A 121 6.00 -6.92 -10.41
C GLU A 121 7.12 -6.22 -9.63
N VAL A 122 6.79 -5.69 -8.46
CA VAL A 122 7.80 -5.18 -7.53
C VAL A 122 8.41 -6.36 -6.77
N LYS A 123 9.49 -6.90 -7.32
CA LYS A 123 10.18 -8.06 -6.78
C LYS A 123 10.94 -7.73 -5.49
N VAL A 124 11.13 -8.74 -4.66
CA VAL A 124 11.96 -8.67 -3.45
C VAL A 124 12.98 -9.81 -3.39
N VAL A 125 14.12 -9.53 -2.77
CA VAL A 125 15.11 -10.53 -2.34
C VAL A 125 15.27 -10.39 -0.83
N MET A 126 15.35 -11.51 -0.13
CA MET A 126 15.36 -11.57 1.33
C MET A 126 16.46 -12.47 1.88
N GLU A 127 16.93 -12.15 3.07
CA GLU A 127 17.84 -13.01 3.85
C GLU A 127 17.20 -13.25 5.21
N SER A 128 16.76 -14.48 5.50
CA SER A 128 16.04 -14.80 6.74
C SER A 128 14.84 -13.85 6.98
N ASN A 129 14.03 -13.62 5.93
CA ASN A 129 12.91 -12.69 5.87
C ASN A 129 13.26 -11.19 6.00
N ARG A 130 14.53 -10.81 6.11
CA ARG A 130 14.93 -9.39 6.05
C ARG A 130 15.12 -9.00 4.59
N LEU A 131 14.52 -7.89 4.17
CA LEU A 131 14.68 -7.35 2.81
C LEU A 131 16.14 -6.95 2.58
N VAL A 132 16.68 -7.36 1.43
CA VAL A 132 18.01 -6.95 0.96
C VAL A 132 17.99 -6.25 -0.40
N GLU A 133 16.95 -6.50 -1.20
CA GLU A 133 16.73 -5.85 -2.49
C GLU A 133 15.23 -5.74 -2.75
N ILE A 134 14.79 -4.63 -3.34
CA ILE A 134 13.41 -4.40 -3.79
C ILE A 134 13.41 -3.58 -5.08
N GLY A 135 12.58 -3.99 -6.04
CA GLY A 135 12.32 -3.20 -7.24
C GLY A 135 11.98 -4.02 -8.48
N LYS A 136 11.49 -3.32 -9.51
CA LYS A 136 11.08 -3.96 -10.77
C LYS A 136 12.23 -4.55 -11.59
N GLY A 137 13.44 -4.01 -11.44
CA GLY A 137 14.62 -4.41 -12.21
C GLY A 137 15.36 -5.67 -11.71
N ILE A 138 14.85 -6.31 -10.66
CA ILE A 138 15.43 -7.56 -10.14
C ILE A 138 15.14 -8.70 -11.13
N ASP A 139 16.14 -9.54 -11.42
CA ASP A 139 15.93 -10.75 -12.24
C ASP A 139 14.87 -11.64 -11.56
N PRO A 140 13.76 -12.00 -12.24
CA PRO A 140 12.73 -12.87 -11.68
C PRO A 140 13.24 -14.18 -11.08
N LYS A 141 14.36 -14.72 -11.58
CA LYS A 141 14.99 -15.94 -11.04
C LYS A 141 15.60 -15.77 -9.66
N ARG A 142 15.90 -14.53 -9.27
CA ARG A 142 16.44 -14.17 -7.96
C ARG A 142 15.36 -13.75 -6.97
N ALA A 143 14.16 -13.43 -7.47
CA ALA A 143 13.08 -12.93 -6.64
C ALA A 143 12.50 -14.04 -5.74
N GLU A 144 12.21 -13.71 -4.49
CA GLU A 144 11.55 -14.59 -3.52
C GLU A 144 10.04 -14.30 -3.38
N GLY A 145 9.56 -13.29 -4.11
CA GLY A 145 8.16 -12.89 -4.16
C GLY A 145 8.02 -11.45 -4.62
N GLU A 146 6.78 -10.97 -4.54
CA GLU A 146 6.40 -9.61 -4.87
C GLU A 146 5.93 -8.86 -3.61
N PHE A 147 6.19 -7.56 -3.58
CA PHE A 147 5.56 -6.65 -2.65
C PHE A 147 4.16 -6.27 -3.16
N VAL A 148 3.12 -6.59 -2.39
CA VAL A 148 1.71 -6.40 -2.79
C VAL A 148 1.16 -4.98 -2.51
N GLY A 149 2.03 -4.01 -2.27
CA GLY A 149 1.61 -2.64 -2.04
C GLY A 149 1.07 -2.32 -0.64
N VAL A 150 1.23 -3.18 0.37
CA VAL A 150 0.82 -2.91 1.77
C VAL A 150 1.99 -3.03 2.74
N ALA A 151 2.26 -1.98 3.51
CA ALA A 151 3.43 -1.91 4.40
C ALA A 151 3.10 -1.32 5.77
N LEU A 152 3.94 -1.66 6.74
CA LEU A 152 3.99 -1.12 8.08
C LEU A 152 5.35 -0.47 8.32
N TRP A 153 5.36 0.81 8.63
CA TRP A 153 6.54 1.55 9.07
C TRP A 153 6.43 1.85 10.54
N ARG A 154 7.32 1.26 11.34
CA ARG A 154 7.46 1.61 12.76
C ARG A 154 8.02 3.01 12.89
N LYS A 155 7.61 3.69 13.96
CA LYS A 155 8.01 5.09 14.25
C LYS A 155 9.53 5.31 14.14
N ASP A 156 10.32 4.36 14.66
CA ASP A 156 11.77 4.47 14.72
C ASP A 156 12.43 4.44 13.32
N ASP A 157 11.81 3.76 12.35
CA ASP A 157 12.30 3.69 10.97
C ASP A 157 11.67 4.79 10.08
N LEU A 158 10.57 5.43 10.53
CA LEU A 158 9.79 6.36 9.71
C LEU A 158 10.61 7.56 9.24
N MET A 159 11.49 8.09 10.10
CA MET A 159 12.33 9.24 9.73
C MET A 159 13.26 8.91 8.56
N VAL A 160 13.83 7.71 8.53
CA VAL A 160 14.79 7.27 7.50
C VAL A 160 14.11 7.20 6.14
N ILE A 161 12.90 6.61 6.05
CA ILE A 161 12.14 6.56 4.79
C ILE A 161 11.64 7.94 4.37
N LYS A 162 11.23 8.80 5.31
CA LYS A 162 10.82 10.18 5.00
C LYS A 162 11.96 10.99 4.38
N GLU A 163 13.17 10.85 4.88
CA GLU A 163 14.36 11.51 4.34
C GLU A 163 14.70 11.00 2.93
N ALA A 164 14.64 9.69 2.70
CA ALA A 164 14.87 9.12 1.37
C ALA A 164 13.84 9.58 0.34
N LEU A 165 12.56 9.58 0.72
CA LEU A 165 11.46 10.12 -0.10
C LEU A 165 11.69 11.60 -0.42
N THR A 166 12.05 12.41 0.59
CA THR A 166 12.31 13.85 0.42
C THR A 166 13.50 14.11 -0.50
N ARG A 167 14.59 13.37 -0.33
CA ARG A 167 15.78 13.47 -1.18
C ARG A 167 15.45 13.17 -2.63
N ARG A 168 14.73 12.08 -2.91
CA ARG A 168 14.31 11.73 -4.28
C ARG A 168 13.34 12.76 -4.85
N ALA A 169 12.34 13.17 -4.07
CA ALA A 169 11.33 14.17 -4.46
C ALA A 169 11.88 15.57 -4.74
N SER A 170 13.12 15.87 -4.33
CA SER A 170 13.79 17.15 -4.58
C SER A 170 14.14 17.40 -6.06
N THR A 171 14.10 16.36 -6.90
CA THR A 171 14.42 16.44 -8.34
C THR A 171 13.21 16.09 -9.22
N PRO A 172 13.05 16.71 -10.42
CA PRO A 172 11.98 16.34 -11.35
C PRO A 172 11.96 14.85 -11.73
N GLU A 173 13.13 14.25 -11.90
CA GLU A 173 13.29 12.84 -12.25
C GLU A 173 12.88 11.93 -11.09
N GLY A 174 13.29 12.27 -9.87
CA GLY A 174 12.94 11.49 -8.70
C GLY A 174 11.45 11.49 -8.38
N ARG A 175 10.71 12.57 -8.70
CA ARG A 175 9.25 12.63 -8.55
C ARG A 175 8.49 11.66 -9.47
N LYS A 176 9.13 11.15 -10.52
CA LYS A 176 8.54 10.18 -11.47
C LYS A 176 8.75 8.72 -11.05
N LEU A 177 9.54 8.49 -10.00
CA LEU A 177 9.83 7.15 -9.50
C LEU A 177 8.67 6.59 -8.67
N PHE A 178 8.59 5.27 -8.62
CA PHE A 178 7.79 4.59 -7.60
C PHE A 178 8.48 4.68 -6.24
N PHE A 179 7.72 4.63 -5.14
CA PHE A 179 8.27 4.87 -3.80
C PHE A 179 9.25 3.79 -3.33
N GLU A 180 9.22 2.60 -3.92
CA GLU A 180 10.13 1.50 -3.61
C GLU A 180 11.57 1.83 -3.97
N ALA A 181 11.80 2.79 -4.88
CA ALA A 181 13.13 3.35 -5.10
C ALA A 181 13.69 4.04 -3.84
N ALA A 182 12.83 4.67 -3.02
CA ALA A 182 13.24 5.23 -1.74
C ALA A 182 13.42 4.15 -0.66
N ILE A 183 12.68 3.03 -0.75
CA ILE A 183 12.89 1.86 0.12
C ILE A 183 14.25 1.22 -0.17
N GLN A 184 14.57 1.00 -1.45
CA GLN A 184 15.84 0.45 -1.89
C GLN A 184 17.02 1.32 -1.44
N ASP A 185 16.88 2.65 -1.43
CA ASP A 185 17.91 3.56 -0.93
C ASP A 185 18.23 3.34 0.56
N ILE A 186 17.29 2.81 1.34
CA ILE A 186 17.41 2.67 2.79
C ILE A 186 17.52 1.23 3.28
N ILE A 187 17.44 0.25 2.38
CA ILE A 187 17.27 -1.16 2.71
C ILE A 187 18.38 -1.75 3.60
N HIS A 188 19.56 -1.11 3.60
CA HIS A 188 20.70 -1.49 4.46
C HIS A 188 20.81 -0.66 5.76
N PHE A 189 20.00 0.38 5.92
CA PHE A 189 19.97 1.25 7.09
C PHE A 189 18.79 0.98 8.03
N VAL A 190 17.75 0.28 7.55
CA VAL A 190 16.58 -0.09 8.34
C VAL A 190 16.40 -1.60 8.44
N ASN A 191 15.83 -2.05 9.55
CA ASN A 191 15.47 -3.44 9.76
C ASN A 191 14.09 -3.73 9.17
N LEU A 192 14.04 -3.91 7.86
CA LEU A 192 12.82 -4.11 7.10
C LEU A 192 12.59 -5.58 6.78
N TYR A 193 11.41 -6.12 7.12
CA TYR A 193 11.10 -7.55 6.98
C TYR A 193 9.96 -7.83 6.00
N GLY A 194 10.06 -8.93 5.28
CA GLY A 194 8.98 -9.48 4.49
C GLY A 194 8.07 -10.32 5.37
N VAL A 195 6.77 -10.08 5.27
CA VAL A 195 5.74 -10.86 5.93
C VAL A 195 4.95 -11.58 4.86
N ASP A 196 5.04 -12.91 4.86
CA ASP A 196 4.31 -13.75 3.91
C ASP A 196 2.79 -13.65 4.14
N VAL A 197 2.09 -13.28 3.07
CA VAL A 197 0.63 -13.15 3.00
C VAL A 197 0.01 -14.00 1.89
N THR A 198 0.75 -14.96 1.34
CA THR A 198 0.34 -15.83 0.22
C THR A 198 -0.95 -16.62 0.51
N ASP A 199 -1.18 -16.98 1.78
CA ASP A 199 -2.39 -17.69 2.24
C ASP A 199 -3.59 -16.75 2.48
N LEU A 200 -3.44 -15.43 2.30
CA LEU A 200 -4.48 -14.44 2.56
C LEU A 200 -5.12 -13.94 1.26
N PRO A 201 -6.41 -13.56 1.29
CA PRO A 201 -7.07 -12.95 0.15
C PRO A 201 -6.61 -11.48 -0.01
N VAL A 202 -5.60 -11.29 -0.86
CA VAL A 202 -5.06 -9.98 -1.26
C VAL A 202 -4.88 -9.93 -2.77
N MET A 203 -5.17 -8.78 -3.39
CA MET A 203 -5.01 -8.62 -4.84
C MET A 203 -4.92 -7.15 -5.28
N GLU A 204 -4.03 -6.85 -6.22
CA GLU A 204 -4.01 -5.58 -6.96
C GLU A 204 -5.04 -5.60 -8.11
N ILE A 205 -5.77 -4.49 -8.30
CA ILE A 205 -6.80 -4.37 -9.33
C ILE A 205 -6.32 -3.46 -10.47
N ASP A 206 -5.65 -4.06 -11.46
CA ASP A 206 -5.12 -3.35 -12.62
C ASP A 206 -5.97 -3.52 -13.88
N PHE A 207 -6.50 -4.72 -14.07
CA PHE A 207 -7.24 -5.11 -15.26
C PHE A 207 -8.67 -5.57 -14.93
N PRO A 208 -9.59 -5.57 -15.92
CA PRO A 208 -10.94 -6.09 -15.73
C PRO A 208 -10.99 -7.53 -15.21
N GLU A 209 -10.01 -8.36 -15.55
CA GLU A 209 -9.88 -9.75 -15.09
C GLU A 209 -9.59 -9.82 -13.58
N ASP A 210 -8.81 -8.87 -13.05
CA ASP A 210 -8.50 -8.79 -11.62
C ASP A 210 -9.74 -8.46 -10.81
N TYR A 211 -10.61 -7.60 -11.34
CA TYR A 211 -11.90 -7.30 -10.72
C TYR A 211 -12.75 -8.56 -10.51
N HIS A 212 -12.83 -9.43 -11.53
CA HIS A 212 -13.58 -10.68 -11.43
C HIS A 212 -12.99 -11.62 -10.37
N ARG A 213 -11.66 -11.79 -10.35
CA ARG A 213 -10.96 -12.59 -9.34
C ARG A 213 -11.15 -12.02 -7.94
N ALA A 214 -11.08 -10.71 -7.77
CA ALA A 214 -11.30 -10.07 -6.47
C ALA A 214 -12.72 -10.27 -5.95
N CYS A 215 -13.73 -10.32 -6.84
CA CYS A 215 -15.09 -10.67 -6.45
C CYS A 215 -15.22 -12.09 -5.90
N GLU A 216 -14.44 -13.05 -6.42
CA GLU A 216 -14.37 -14.42 -5.92
C GLU A 216 -13.72 -14.51 -4.52
N LEU A 217 -12.84 -13.56 -4.19
CA LEU A 217 -12.18 -13.48 -2.88
C LEU A 217 -13.08 -12.88 -1.78
N VAL A 218 -14.16 -12.17 -2.12
CA VAL A 218 -15.04 -11.48 -1.16
C VAL A 218 -15.53 -12.37 -0.01
N PRO A 219 -15.98 -13.63 -0.22
CA PRO A 219 -16.41 -14.48 0.88
C PRO A 219 -15.27 -14.82 1.86
N ALA A 220 -14.07 -15.07 1.33
CA ALA A 220 -12.89 -15.38 2.14
C ALA A 220 -12.47 -14.17 2.98
N VAL A 221 -12.47 -12.99 2.35
CA VAL A 221 -12.29 -11.69 3.02
C VAL A 221 -13.33 -11.58 4.13
N LYS A 222 -14.64 -11.55 3.84
CA LYS A 222 -15.70 -11.41 4.87
C LYS A 222 -15.57 -12.36 6.06
N ALA A 223 -15.19 -13.62 5.84
CA ALA A 223 -14.99 -14.61 6.90
C ALA A 223 -13.88 -14.23 7.91
N GLU A 224 -12.96 -13.31 7.57
CA GLU A 224 -11.97 -12.79 8.49
C GLU A 224 -12.56 -11.91 9.59
N TRP A 225 -13.65 -11.19 9.32
CA TRP A 225 -14.29 -10.27 10.27
C TRP A 225 -15.06 -11.00 11.36
N GLU A 226 -15.55 -12.21 11.05
CA GLU A 226 -16.28 -13.06 11.98
C GLU A 226 -15.37 -13.81 12.95
N ARG A 227 -14.08 -13.93 12.63
CA ARG A 227 -13.11 -14.78 13.34
C ARG A 227 -12.13 -14.02 14.23
N ILE A 228 -12.32 -12.71 14.41
CA ILE A 228 -11.44 -11.81 15.19
C ILE A 228 -12.28 -10.90 16.09
#